data_AF-A0AAV5ZM81-F1
#
_entry.id   AF-A0AAV5ZM81-F1
#
_cell.length_a   1.000
_cell.length_b   1.000
_cell.length_c   1.000
_cell.angle_alpha   90.00
_cell.angle_beta   90.00
_cell.angle_gamma   90.00
#
_symmetry.space_group_name_H-M   'P 1'
#
loop_
_entity.id
_entity.type
_entity.pdbx_description
1 polymer ?
#
loop_
_entity_poly.entity_id
_entity_poly.type
_entity_poly.pdbx_seq_one_letter_code
_entity_poly.pdbx_strand_id
1 'polypeptide(L)'
;MNQPIAPIQVRPWTLNGMSERLIVSHYENNYGGAVRTLNAVRAELAALDARAPGYRVRALKRGELIAMGSVTLLELYFGNLGGNGRSPRPASRKLTADSPYQGGRR
;
A
#
# COMPACT_ATOMS: atom_id res chain seq x y z
N MET A 1 5.13 11.26 15.82
CA MET A 1 5.17 9.78 15.98
C MET A 1 6.05 9.22 14.88
N ASN A 2 6.97 8.32 15.24
CA ASN A 2 7.89 7.68 14.30
C ASN A 2 7.23 6.43 13.71
N GLN A 3 7.22 6.29 12.38
CA GLN A 3 6.71 5.12 11.68
C GLN A 3 7.81 4.04 11.63
N PRO A 4 7.59 2.83 12.17
CA PRO A 4 8.50 1.71 11.97
C PRO A 4 8.27 1.05 10.61
N ILE A 5 9.28 0.35 10.11
CA ILE A 5 9.14 -0.53 8.94
C ILE A 5 8.44 -1.82 9.41
N ALA A 6 7.29 -2.15 8.82
CA ALA A 6 6.57 -3.38 9.12
C ALA A 6 7.29 -4.61 8.52
N PRO A 7 7.39 -5.73 9.24
CA PRO A 7 8.00 -6.96 8.71
C PRO A 7 7.12 -7.60 7.63
N ILE A 8 7.73 -7.98 6.51
CA ILE A 8 7.06 -8.77 5.46
C ILE A 8 6.79 -10.20 5.96
N GLN A 9 5.59 -10.72 5.73
CA GLN A 9 5.15 -12.04 6.22
C GLN A 9 5.33 -13.17 5.19
N VAL A 10 5.93 -12.87 4.04
CA VAL A 10 6.19 -13.84 2.97
C VAL A 10 7.68 -14.02 2.76
N ARG A 11 8.08 -15.26 2.46
CA ARG A 11 9.44 -15.58 2.04
C ARG A 11 9.60 -15.21 0.56
N PRO A 12 10.47 -14.26 0.18
CA PRO A 12 10.54 -13.76 -1.19
C PRO A 12 10.70 -14.85 -2.27
N TRP A 13 11.51 -15.88 -2.00
CA TRP A 13 11.74 -17.02 -2.91
C TRP A 13 10.53 -17.96 -3.09
N THR A 14 9.45 -17.77 -2.33
CA THR A 14 8.21 -18.56 -2.46
C THR A 14 7.18 -17.93 -3.41
N LEU A 15 7.45 -16.72 -3.91
CA LEU A 15 6.54 -15.99 -4.79
C LEU A 15 6.76 -16.40 -6.25
N ASN A 16 5.93 -17.30 -6.75
CA ASN A 16 5.95 -17.68 -8.16
C ASN A 16 5.61 -16.48 -9.07
N GLY A 17 6.41 -16.29 -10.13
CA GLY A 17 6.20 -15.20 -11.09
C GLY A 17 6.77 -13.84 -10.65
N MET A 18 7.45 -13.76 -9.49
CA MET A 18 8.17 -12.57 -9.05
C MET A 18 9.62 -12.91 -8.72
N SER A 19 10.55 -12.04 -9.08
CA SER A 19 11.96 -12.20 -8.72
C SER A 19 12.17 -11.91 -7.23
N GLU A 20 12.91 -12.76 -6.53
CA GLU A 20 13.34 -12.50 -5.14
C GLU A 20 14.06 -11.15 -5.02
N ARG A 21 15.01 -10.88 -5.92
CA ARG A 21 15.77 -9.61 -5.94
C ARG A 21 14.85 -8.40 -6.09
N LEU A 22 13.77 -8.53 -6.87
CA LEU A 22 12.77 -7.47 -7.01
C LEU A 22 12.08 -7.21 -5.68
N ILE A 23 11.59 -8.25 -5.00
CA ILE A 23 10.83 -8.13 -3.75
C ILE A 23 11.70 -7.58 -2.62
N VAL A 24 12.92 -8.09 -2.48
CA VAL A 24 13.88 -7.61 -1.47
C VAL A 24 14.21 -6.14 -1.71
N SER A 25 14.56 -5.77 -2.95
CA SER A 25 14.86 -4.36 -3.27
C SER A 25 13.65 -3.45 -3.05
N HIS A 26 12.45 -3.91 -3.41
CA HIS A 26 11.23 -3.13 -3.21
C HIS A 26 10.95 -2.88 -1.72
N TYR A 27 11.23 -3.86 -0.88
CA TYR A 27 11.05 -3.75 0.57
C TYR A 27 12.10 -2.82 1.20
N GLU A 28 13.39 -3.06 0.94
CA GLU A 28 14.48 -2.33 1.60
C GLU A 28 14.61 -0.89 1.09
N ASN A 29 14.52 -0.70 -0.22
CA ASN A 29 14.81 0.58 -0.85
C ASN A 29 13.57 1.45 -0.96
N ASN A 30 12.47 0.93 -1.52
CA ASN A 30 11.27 1.73 -1.76
C ASN A 30 10.48 1.90 -0.46
N TYR A 31 10.10 0.81 0.21
CA TYR A 31 9.33 0.90 1.46
C TYR A 31 10.16 1.49 2.60
N GLY A 32 11.39 1.01 2.81
CA GLY A 32 12.30 1.64 3.76
C GLY A 32 12.55 3.13 3.46
N GLY A 33 12.69 3.51 2.18
CA GLY A 33 12.86 4.90 1.76
C GLY A 33 11.63 5.77 2.01
N ALA A 34 10.43 5.24 1.76
CA ALA A 34 9.17 5.92 2.03
C ALA A 34 8.98 6.18 3.54
N VAL A 35 9.26 5.17 4.38
CA VAL A 35 9.19 5.30 5.84
C VAL A 35 10.20 6.34 6.35
N ARG A 36 11.45 6.32 5.87
CA ARG A 36 12.47 7.32 6.23
C ARG A 36 12.03 8.74 5.85
N THR A 37 11.50 8.93 4.63
CA THR A 37 10.99 10.22 4.16
C THR A 37 9.83 10.71 5.02
N LEU A 38 8.86 9.83 5.33
CA LEU A 38 7.73 10.17 6.18
C LEU A 38 8.17 10.66 7.56
N ASN A 39 9.12 9.94 8.18
CA ASN A 39 9.63 10.29 9.49
C ASN A 39 10.39 11.62 9.48
N ALA A 40 11.18 11.88 8.43
CA ALA A 40 11.87 13.16 8.24
C ALA A 40 10.89 14.33 8.11
N VAL A 41 9.87 14.21 7.25
CA VAL A 41 8.87 15.28 7.07
C VAL A 41 8.07 15.52 8.36
N ARG A 42 7.73 14.46 9.11
CA ARG A 42 7.07 14.58 10.41
C ARG A 42 7.96 15.26 11.45
N ALA A 43 9.26 14.99 11.44
CA ALA A 43 10.22 15.67 12.31
C ALA A 43 10.32 17.16 11.96
N GLU A 44 10.41 17.50 10.67
CA GLU A 44 10.41 18.91 10.22
C GLU A 44 9.11 19.64 10.59
N LEU A 45 7.95 18.98 10.46
CA LEU A 45 6.67 19.54 10.87
C LEU A 45 6.60 19.77 12.39
N ALA A 46 7.14 18.85 13.19
CA ALA A 46 7.14 18.96 14.64
C ALA A 46 8.09 20.06 15.15
N ALA A 47 9.19 20.33 14.41
CA ALA A 47 10.14 21.39 14.72
C ALA A 47 9.73 22.76 14.17
N LEU A 48 8.58 22.87 13.49
CA LEU A 48 8.17 24.08 12.81
C LEU A 48 7.67 25.15 13.81
N ASP A 49 8.19 26.37 13.68
CA ASP A 49 7.76 27.51 14.50
C ASP A 49 6.35 27.99 14.11
N ALA A 50 5.59 28.52 15.07
CA ALA A 50 4.25 29.05 14.86
C ALA A 50 4.21 30.25 13.88
N ARG A 51 5.33 30.97 13.71
CA ARG A 51 5.51 32.07 12.76
C ARG A 51 5.92 31.60 11.37
N ALA A 52 6.03 30.29 11.14
CA ALA A 52 6.43 29.76 9.84
C ALA A 52 5.45 30.23 8.74
N PRO A 53 5.97 30.68 7.58
CA PRO A 53 5.11 31.09 6.48
C PRO A 53 4.16 29.98 6.06
N GLY A 54 2.88 30.31 5.83
CA GLY A 54 1.86 29.31 5.51
C GLY A 54 2.18 28.45 4.28
N TYR A 55 2.95 28.96 3.30
CA TYR A 55 3.37 28.16 2.15
C TYR A 55 4.31 27.01 2.55
N ARG A 56 5.15 27.21 3.57
CA ARG A 56 6.08 26.19 4.09
C ARG A 56 5.31 25.09 4.80
N VAL A 57 4.34 25.46 5.65
CA VAL A 57 3.42 24.52 6.30
C VAL A 57 2.70 23.67 5.25
N ARG A 58 2.13 24.30 4.22
CA ARG A 58 1.42 23.60 3.13
C ARG A 58 2.33 22.66 2.34
N ALA A 59 3.57 23.07 2.06
CA ALA A 59 4.53 22.23 1.36
C ALA A 59 4.86 20.97 2.16
N LEU A 60 5.16 21.12 3.46
CA LEU A 60 5.43 20.00 4.35
C LEU A 60 4.23 19.07 4.49
N LYS A 61 3.02 19.61 4.66
CA LYS A 61 1.80 18.80 4.77
C LYS A 61 1.49 18.00 3.51
N ARG A 62 1.74 18.57 2.31
CA ARG A 62 1.67 17.78 1.07
C ARG A 62 2.72 16.68 1.02
N GLY A 63 3.95 16.99 1.43
CA GLY A 63 5.02 15.98 1.55
C GLY A 63 4.66 14.84 2.50
N GLU A 64 4.08 15.17 3.66
CA GLU A 64 3.60 14.20 4.65
C GLU A 64 2.53 13.30 4.03
N LEU A 65 1.53 13.90 3.36
CA LEU A 65 0.44 13.14 2.73
C LEU A 65 0.96 12.17 1.65
N ILE A 66 1.89 12.62 0.80
CA ILE A 66 2.48 11.79 -0.26
C ILE A 66 3.28 10.64 0.35
N ALA A 67 4.14 10.92 1.33
CA ALA A 67 4.95 9.91 2.00
C ALA A 67 4.09 8.89 2.76
N MET A 68 3.05 9.35 3.47
CA MET A 68 2.07 8.48 4.12
C MET A 68 1.36 7.58 3.11
N GLY A 69 0.90 8.14 1.98
CA GLY A 69 0.24 7.35 0.93
C GLY A 69 1.15 6.23 0.39
N SER A 70 2.43 6.54 0.16
CA SER A 70 3.41 5.53 -0.27
C SER A 70 3.62 4.42 0.77
N VAL A 71 3.79 4.79 2.05
CA VAL A 71 3.92 3.82 3.16
C VAL A 71 2.70 2.91 3.21
N THR A 72 1.49 3.48 3.23
CA THR A 72 0.23 2.71 3.30
C THR A 72 0.09 1.74 2.14
N LEU A 73 0.36 2.19 0.91
CA LEU A 73 0.25 1.32 -0.28
C LEU A 73 1.27 0.19 -0.25
N LEU A 74 2.48 0.44 0.25
CA LEU A 74 3.52 -0.58 0.36
C LEU A 74 3.20 -1.59 1.47
N GLU A 75 2.70 -1.14 2.60
CA GLU A 75 2.21 -2.03 3.67
C GLU A 75 1.07 -2.92 3.18
N LEU A 76 0.10 -2.37 2.44
CA LEU A 76 -0.97 -3.15 1.82
C LEU A 76 -0.45 -4.12 0.75
N TYR A 77 0.49 -3.67 -0.09
CA TYR A 77 1.11 -4.51 -1.10
C TYR A 77 1.78 -5.73 -0.45
N PHE A 78 2.67 -5.51 0.52
CA PHE A 78 3.40 -6.59 1.21
C PHE A 78 2.48 -7.47 2.07
N GLY A 79 1.45 -6.88 2.69
CA GLY A 79 0.45 -7.63 3.46
C GLY A 79 -0.40 -8.56 2.60
N ASN A 80 -0.55 -8.24 1.31
CA ASN A 80 -1.29 -9.06 0.34
C ASN A 80 -0.39 -10.02 -0.46
N LEU A 81 0.92 -10.03 -0.25
CA LEU A 81 1.81 -10.99 -0.91
C LEU A 81 1.77 -12.37 -0.25
N GLY A 82 1.89 -13.39 -1.09
CA GLY A 82 1.86 -14.80 -0.68
C GLY A 82 0.61 -15.52 -1.20
N GLY A 83 0.33 -16.68 -0.61
CA GLY A 83 -0.72 -17.56 -1.09
C GLY A 83 -0.36 -18.25 -2.42
N ASN A 84 -1.31 -19.00 -2.97
CA ASN A 84 -1.16 -19.77 -4.21
C ASN A 84 -1.75 -19.06 -5.43
N GLY A 85 -1.94 -17.73 -5.36
CA GLY A 85 -2.58 -16.95 -6.43
C GLY A 85 -4.05 -17.28 -6.67
N ARG A 86 -4.69 -18.11 -5.83
CA ARG A 86 -6.16 -18.28 -5.88
C ARG A 86 -6.81 -17.06 -5.26
N SER A 87 -7.76 -16.48 -5.99
CA SER A 87 -8.74 -15.57 -5.41
C SER A 87 -9.35 -16.23 -4.16
N PRO A 88 -9.56 -15.50 -3.05
CA PRO A 88 -10.37 -16.00 -1.94
C PRO A 88 -11.61 -16.62 -2.57
N ARG A 89 -11.86 -17.91 -2.30
CA ARG A 89 -13.02 -18.61 -2.88
C ARG A 89 -14.20 -17.65 -2.74
N PRO A 90 -14.92 -17.30 -3.82
CA PRO A 90 -16.14 -16.54 -3.64
C PRO A 90 -16.96 -17.35 -2.64
N ALA A 91 -17.23 -16.77 -1.47
CA ALA A 91 -18.28 -17.31 -0.62
C ALA A 91 -19.46 -17.43 -1.56
N SER A 92 -19.89 -18.66 -1.81
CA SER A 92 -20.88 -19.01 -2.83
C SER A 92 -22.20 -18.35 -2.48
N ARG A 93 -22.31 -17.05 -2.75
CA ARG A 93 -23.57 -16.35 -2.88
C ARG A 93 -24.04 -16.76 -4.25
N LYS A 94 -24.94 -17.74 -4.26
CA LYS A 94 -25.77 -18.06 -5.42
C LYS A 94 -26.37 -16.74 -5.91
N LEU A 95 -25.74 -16.15 -6.93
CA LEU A 95 -26.36 -15.13 -7.76
C LEU A 95 -26.86 -15.85 -9.01
N THR A 96 -27.74 -16.82 -8.77
CA THR A 96 -28.71 -17.26 -9.76
C THR A 96 -30.06 -16.93 -9.14
N ALA A 97 -30.47 -15.68 -9.35
CA ALA A 97 -31.86 -15.28 -9.24
C ALA A 97 -32.16 -14.53 -10.55
N ASP A 98 -32.70 -15.32 -11.48
CA ASP A 98 -33.76 -14.96 -12.42
C ASP A 98 -33.49 -13.83 -13.42
N SER A 99 -33.00 -14.21 -14.60
CA SER A 99 -33.19 -13.44 -15.83
C SER A 99 -34.40 -14.00 -16.59
N PRO A 100 -35.57 -13.33 -16.62
CA PRO A 100 -36.70 -13.74 -17.43
C PRO A 100 -36.51 -13.15 -18.84
N TYR A 101 -35.74 -13.83 -19.68
CA TYR A 101 -35.81 -13.58 -21.12
C TYR A 101 -35.75 -14.90 -21.87
N GLN A 102 -36.91 -15.57 -21.98
CA GLN A 102 -37.11 -16.57 -23.02
C GLN A 102 -37.25 -15.83 -24.35
N GLY A 103 -36.18 -15.84 -25.15
CA GLY A 103 -36.22 -15.43 -26.54
C GLY A 103 -37.16 -16.36 -27.32
N GLY A 104 -38.32 -15.84 -27.70
CA GLY A 104 -39.27 -16.50 -28.58
C GLY A 104 -38.71 -16.65 -29.99
N ARG A 105 -38.81 -17.87 -30.52
CA ARG A 105 -38.66 -18.20 -31.94
C ARG A 105 -39.77 -17.53 -32.75
N ARG A 106 -39.43 -16.72 -33.75
CA ARG A 106 -40.02 -16.71 -35.09
C ARG A 106 -38.98 -16.22 -36.09
#